data_AF-A0A7V1JD32-F1
#
_entry.id   AF-A0A7V1JD32-F1
#
_cell.length_a   1.000
_cell.length_b   1.000
_cell.length_c   1.000
_cell.angle_alpha   90.00
_cell.angle_beta   90.00
_cell.angle_gamma   90.00
#
_symmetry.space_group_name_H-M   'P 1'
#
loop_
_entity.id
_entity.type
_entity.pdbx_description
1 polymer ?
#
loop_
_entity_poly.entity_id
_entity_poly.type
_entity_poly.pdbx_seq_one_letter_code
_entity_poly.pdbx_strand_id
1 'polypeptide(L)'
;MNSLHGIDGLDFFNLGVVIGASTLADELKAKKLIKTGVDRLIVNYTGENPDVNMVNYIKSENKEVFLYIKESDIKYPLDDFIKSNEDLNIDGIIVKVVSEKSNIFTQYFEKNGI
;
A
#
# COMPACT_ATOMS: atom_id res chain seq x y z
N MET A 1 0.40 34.74 31.41
CA MET A 1 -0.47 33.93 30.53
C MET A 1 0.00 34.13 29.11
N ASN A 2 0.58 33.09 28.53
CA ASN A 2 0.74 32.85 27.10
C ASN A 2 1.13 31.37 27.02
N SER A 3 0.14 30.49 26.96
CA SER A 3 0.37 29.09 26.64
C SER A 3 0.82 29.04 25.19
N LEU A 4 2.09 28.72 24.97
CA LEU A 4 2.54 28.17 23.70
C LEU A 4 1.67 26.94 23.47
N HIS A 5 0.73 27.02 22.54
CA HIS A 5 0.10 25.84 21.97
C HIS A 5 1.24 24.97 21.45
N GLY A 6 1.45 23.83 22.13
CA GLY A 6 2.28 22.77 21.61
C GLY A 6 1.81 22.48 20.19
N ILE A 7 2.76 22.33 19.28
CA ILE A 7 2.51 21.89 17.93
C ILE A 7 2.04 20.42 18.05
N ASP A 8 0.76 20.23 18.32
CA ASP A 8 0.05 18.96 18.20
C ASP A 8 -0.01 18.65 16.70
N GLY A 9 1.00 17.96 16.17
CA GLY A 9 1.04 17.68 14.73
C GLY A 9 2.37 17.19 14.15
N LEU A 10 3.35 16.83 14.99
CA LEU A 10 4.43 15.95 14.55
C LEU A 10 4.12 14.55 15.08
N ASP A 11 3.08 13.93 14.50
CA ASP A 11 2.96 12.48 14.52
C ASP A 11 4.25 11.95 13.90
N PHE A 12 5.13 11.44 14.76
CA PHE A 12 6.40 10.86 14.37
C PHE A 12 6.12 9.84 13.27
N PHE A 13 6.78 10.03 12.13
CA PHE A 13 6.72 9.16 10.97
C PHE A 13 7.28 7.78 11.36
N ASN A 14 6.43 6.92 11.95
CA ASN A 14 6.82 5.57 12.31
C ASN A 14 6.88 4.73 11.03
N LEU A 15 8.12 4.40 10.67
CA LEU A 15 8.59 3.54 9.59
C LEU A 15 7.52 2.56 9.08
N GLY A 16 7.01 2.81 7.87
CA GLY A 16 6.32 1.78 7.08
C GLY A 16 7.34 0.71 6.69
N VAL A 17 7.08 -0.55 7.07
CA VAL A 17 7.96 -1.67 6.71
C VAL A 17 7.40 -2.38 5.49
N VAL A 18 8.24 -2.54 4.47
CA VAL A 18 7.93 -3.35 3.30
C VAL A 18 8.07 -4.84 3.66
N ILE A 19 6.98 -5.58 3.54
CA ILE A 19 6.92 -7.03 3.73
C ILE A 19 6.50 -7.71 2.42
N GLY A 20 6.98 -8.94 2.22
CA GLY A 20 6.34 -9.84 1.25
C GLY A 20 4.96 -10.26 1.73
N ALA A 21 4.21 -10.96 0.89
CA ALA A 21 2.95 -11.60 1.27
C ALA A 21 2.74 -12.91 0.50
N SER A 22 3.79 -13.73 0.39
CA SER A 22 3.73 -14.99 -0.36
C SER A 22 4.08 -16.22 0.48
N THR A 23 4.55 -16.02 1.72
CA THR A 23 5.01 -17.12 2.57
C THR A 23 4.53 -17.00 4.03
N LEU A 24 4.46 -18.13 4.73
CA LEU A 24 4.23 -18.15 6.19
C LEU A 24 5.27 -17.32 6.97
N ALA A 25 6.50 -17.22 6.45
CA ALA A 25 7.54 -16.39 7.05
C ALA A 25 7.19 -14.91 6.98
N ASP A 26 6.55 -14.45 5.90
CA ASP A 26 6.09 -13.08 5.75
C ASP A 26 4.94 -12.76 6.73
N GLU A 27 4.01 -13.69 6.92
CA GLU A 27 2.93 -13.55 7.90
C GLU A 27 3.48 -13.44 9.33
N LEU A 28 4.44 -14.30 9.69
CA LEU A 28 5.12 -14.21 10.98
C LEU A 28 5.90 -12.89 11.16
N LYS A 29 6.49 -12.39 10.08
CA LYS A 29 7.18 -11.09 10.09
C LYS A 29 6.20 -9.95 10.31
N ALA A 30 5.06 -9.94 9.61
CA ALA A 30 3.98 -8.97 9.81
C ALA A 30 3.51 -8.96 11.27
N LYS A 31 3.16 -10.14 11.81
CA LYS A 31 2.77 -10.33 13.21
C LYS A 31 3.80 -9.79 14.21
N LYS A 32 5.10 -10.03 13.96
CA LYS A 32 6.17 -9.51 14.82
C LYS A 32 6.28 -7.99 14.75
N LEU A 33 6.22 -7.41 13.56
CA LEU A 33 6.31 -5.96 13.36
C LEU A 33 5.14 -5.20 14.01
N ILE A 34 3.93 -5.74 13.89
CA ILE A 34 2.74 -5.20 14.56
C ILE A 34 2.94 -5.20 16.09
N LYS A 35 3.43 -6.31 16.66
CA LYS A 35 3.76 -6.40 18.08
C LYS A 35 4.86 -5.44 18.54
N THR A 36 5.78 -5.08 17.64
CA THR A 36 6.83 -4.08 17.92
C THR A 36 6.30 -2.64 17.84
N GLY A 37 5.06 -2.43 17.40
CA GLY A 37 4.40 -1.12 17.40
C GLY A 37 4.49 -0.39 16.06
N VAL A 38 4.69 -1.09 14.94
CA VAL A 38 4.56 -0.47 13.62
C VAL A 38 3.13 0.03 13.40
N ASP A 39 3.00 1.21 12.81
CA ASP A 39 1.69 1.83 12.54
C ASP A 39 1.15 1.47 11.15
N ARG A 40 2.06 1.25 10.18
CA ARG A 40 1.72 1.02 8.77
C ARG A 40 2.51 -0.13 8.18
N LEU A 41 1.86 -1.00 7.42
CA LEU A 41 2.52 -2.08 6.69
C LEU A 41 2.39 -1.86 5.18
N ILE A 42 3.51 -2.06 4.47
CA ILE A 42 3.55 -2.00 3.02
C ILE A 42 3.71 -3.43 2.51
N VAL A 43 2.71 -3.93 1.78
CA VAL A 43 2.69 -5.30 1.25
C VAL A 43 3.13 -5.29 -0.20
N ASN A 44 4.22 -6.00 -0.52
CA ASN A 44 4.64 -6.18 -1.90
C ASN A 44 3.61 -7.01 -2.67
N TYR A 45 3.15 -6.44 -3.78
CA TYR A 45 2.15 -6.96 -4.67
C TYR A 45 2.75 -7.10 -6.08
N THR A 46 2.59 -8.27 -6.70
CA THR A 46 3.14 -8.58 -8.03
C THR A 46 2.10 -8.46 -9.14
N GLY A 47 0.99 -7.75 -8.90
CA GLY A 47 -0.05 -7.49 -9.91
C GLY A 47 -1.04 -8.63 -10.17
N GLU A 48 -0.89 -9.75 -9.47
CA GLU A 48 -1.83 -10.88 -9.51
C GLU A 48 -2.22 -11.23 -8.07
N ASN A 49 -3.54 -11.19 -7.78
CA ASN A 49 -4.20 -11.56 -6.52
C ASN A 49 -3.44 -11.16 -5.23
N PRO A 50 -3.70 -9.97 -4.68
CA PRO A 50 -3.11 -9.59 -3.40
C PRO A 50 -3.57 -10.56 -2.31
N ASP A 51 -2.70 -10.82 -1.33
CA ASP A 51 -3.02 -11.71 -0.20
C ASP A 51 -4.07 -11.05 0.71
N VAL A 52 -5.34 -11.32 0.41
CA VAL A 52 -6.50 -10.79 1.12
C VAL A 52 -6.49 -11.19 2.59
N ASN A 53 -5.93 -12.37 2.93
CA ASN A 53 -5.86 -12.82 4.32
C ASN A 53 -4.88 -11.95 5.12
N MET A 54 -3.72 -11.62 4.53
CA MET A 54 -2.75 -10.70 5.13
C MET A 54 -3.36 -9.32 5.32
N VAL A 55 -4.03 -8.78 4.30
CA VAL A 55 -4.70 -7.47 4.36
C VAL A 55 -5.72 -7.46 5.51
N ASN A 56 -6.62 -8.45 5.55
CA ASN A 56 -7.64 -8.56 6.58
C ASN A 56 -7.03 -8.71 7.98
N TYR A 57 -5.95 -9.47 8.12
CA TYR A 57 -5.23 -9.60 9.39
C TYR A 57 -4.69 -8.24 9.86
N ILE A 58 -3.97 -7.52 9.01
CA ILE A 58 -3.41 -6.20 9.34
C ILE A 58 -4.52 -5.23 9.75
N LYS A 59 -5.64 -5.19 9.02
CA LYS A 59 -6.80 -4.35 9.36
C LYS A 59 -7.45 -4.75 10.68
N SER A 60 -7.52 -6.05 10.98
CA SER A 60 -8.06 -6.53 12.26
C SER A 60 -7.25 -6.08 13.48
N GLU A 61 -5.97 -5.79 13.30
CA GLU A 61 -5.07 -5.23 14.32
C GLU A 61 -5.14 -3.68 14.36
N ASN A 62 -6.11 -3.08 13.67
CA ASN A 62 -6.32 -1.63 13.53
C ASN A 62 -5.07 -0.90 13.00
N LYS A 63 -4.40 -1.50 12.01
CA LYS A 63 -3.23 -0.94 11.34
C LYS A 63 -3.56 -0.52 9.91
N GLU A 64 -2.81 0.46 9.40
CA GLU A 64 -2.92 0.84 7.99
C GLU A 64 -2.13 -0.12 7.10
N VAL A 65 -2.67 -0.43 5.93
CA VAL A 65 -2.07 -1.31 4.94
C VAL A 65 -2.03 -0.64 3.57
N PHE A 66 -0.85 -0.65 2.97
CA PHE A 66 -0.61 -0.15 1.64
C PHE A 66 -0.11 -1.28 0.75
N LEU A 67 -0.61 -1.37 -0.48
CA LEU A 67 -0.05 -2.28 -1.47
C LEU A 67 1.06 -1.56 -2.23
N TYR A 68 2.21 -2.21 -2.38
CA TYR A 68 3.30 -1.72 -3.23
C TYR A 68 3.40 -2.57 -4.48
N ILE A 69 3.34 -1.95 -5.66
CA ILE A 69 3.44 -2.63 -6.94
C ILE A 69 4.36 -1.88 -7.89
N LYS A 70 5.13 -2.61 -8.70
CA LYS A 70 5.81 -2.01 -9.85
C LYS A 70 4.83 -1.93 -11.01
N GLU A 71 4.85 -0.81 -11.70
CA GLU A 71 4.06 -0.62 -12.91
C GLU A 71 4.18 -1.78 -13.92
N SER A 72 5.40 -2.28 -14.13
CA SER A 72 5.66 -3.41 -15.05
C SER A 72 4.92 -4.70 -14.70
N ASP A 73 4.48 -4.83 -13.45
CA ASP A 73 3.81 -6.01 -12.93
C ASP A 73 2.28 -5.88 -13.06
N ILE A 74 1.76 -4.70 -13.43
CA ILE A 74 0.34 -4.47 -13.72
C ILE A 74 0.04 -4.98 -15.14
N LYS A 75 -0.62 -6.15 -15.22
CA LYS A 75 -0.87 -6.85 -16.49
C LYS A 75 -2.20 -6.49 -17.17
N TYR A 76 -3.05 -5.74 -16.50
CA TYR A 76 -4.40 -5.39 -16.97
C TYR A 76 -4.52 -3.88 -17.20
N PRO A 77 -5.52 -3.43 -17.97
CA PRO A 77 -5.85 -2.01 -18.10
C PRO A 77 -6.05 -1.33 -16.73
N LEU A 78 -5.79 -0.02 -16.66
CA LEU A 78 -5.89 0.75 -15.41
C LEU A 78 -7.26 0.63 -14.73
N ASP A 79 -8.36 0.66 -15.50
CA ASP A 79 -9.72 0.52 -14.93
C ASP A 79 -9.92 -0.84 -14.24
N ASP A 80 -9.45 -1.93 -14.85
CA ASP A 80 -9.51 -3.28 -14.27
C ASP A 80 -8.60 -3.40 -13.05
N PHE A 81 -7.43 -2.75 -13.09
CA PHE A 81 -6.53 -2.66 -11.95
C PHE A 81 -7.19 -1.92 -10.78
N ILE A 82 -7.79 -0.76 -11.00
CA ILE A 82 -8.50 -0.02 -9.96
C ILE A 82 -9.62 -0.88 -9.37
N LYS A 83 -10.48 -1.43 -10.24
CA LYS A 83 -11.63 -2.24 -9.82
C LYS A 83 -11.22 -3.48 -9.02
N SER A 84 -10.14 -4.17 -9.42
CA SER A 84 -9.66 -5.35 -8.68
C SER A 84 -9.08 -5.04 -7.31
N ASN A 85 -8.75 -3.77 -7.03
CA ASN A 85 -8.27 -3.32 -5.73
C ASN A 85 -9.32 -2.57 -4.91
N GLU A 86 -10.42 -2.08 -5.50
CA GLU A 86 -11.53 -1.44 -4.77
C GLU A 86 -12.17 -2.37 -3.73
N ASP A 87 -12.24 -3.67 -4.03
CA ASP A 87 -12.79 -4.68 -3.13
C ASP A 87 -11.84 -5.03 -1.97
N LEU A 88 -10.62 -4.50 -1.98
CA LEU A 88 -9.64 -4.73 -0.92
C LEU A 88 -9.80 -3.65 0.15
N ASN A 89 -9.89 -4.06 1.41
CA ASN A 89 -9.93 -3.15 2.55
C ASN A 89 -8.54 -2.54 2.85
N ILE A 90 -7.93 -1.89 1.86
CA ILE A 90 -6.60 -1.28 1.93
C ILE A 90 -6.71 0.24 2.09
N ASP A 91 -5.68 0.86 2.65
CA ASP A 91 -5.63 2.31 2.89
C ASP A 91 -4.97 3.06 1.72
N GLY A 92 -4.31 2.34 0.81
CA GLY A 92 -3.82 2.90 -0.44
C GLY A 92 -2.92 1.97 -1.25
N ILE A 93 -2.54 2.44 -2.42
CA ILE A 93 -1.63 1.75 -3.35
C ILE A 93 -0.47 2.67 -3.68
N ILE A 94 0.75 2.15 -3.57
CA ILE A 94 1.99 2.78 -3.96
C ILE A 94 2.43 2.11 -5.28
N VAL A 95 2.34 2.86 -6.38
CA VAL A 95 2.79 2.39 -7.70
C VAL A 95 4.19 2.94 -7.98
N LYS A 96 5.16 2.05 -8.19
CA LYS A 96 6.48 2.44 -8.69
C LYS A 96 6.43 2.55 -10.22
N VAL A 97 6.39 3.78 -10.71
CA VAL A 97 6.57 4.11 -12.13
C VAL A 97 8.03 3.89 -12.51
N VAL A 98 8.26 3.09 -13.57
CA VAL A 98 9.62 2.75 -14.02
C VAL A 98 10.11 3.74 -15.08
N SER A 99 9.20 4.30 -15.87
CA SER A 99 9.47 5.31 -16.90
C SER A 99 8.21 6.12 -17.17
N GLU A 100 8.34 7.42 -17.41
CA GLU A 100 7.21 8.28 -17.81
C GLU A 100 6.54 7.79 -19.09
N LYS A 101 7.31 7.20 -20.02
CA LYS A 101 6.78 6.70 -21.30
C LYS A 101 5.95 5.42 -21.14
N SER A 102 6.26 4.62 -20.12
CA SER A 102 5.49 3.41 -19.79
C SER A 102 4.40 3.68 -18.76
N ASN A 103 4.24 4.95 -18.35
CA ASN A 103 3.35 5.32 -17.27
C ASN A 103 1.90 4.96 -17.59
N ILE A 104 1.33 3.98 -16.89
CA ILE A 104 -0.04 3.51 -17.14
C ILE A 104 -1.07 4.62 -16.90
N PHE A 105 -0.78 5.57 -16.02
CA PHE A 105 -1.64 6.72 -15.75
C PHE A 105 -1.56 7.72 -16.90
N THR A 106 -0.35 8.05 -17.39
CA THR A 106 -0.17 8.95 -18.53
C THR A 106 -0.83 8.40 -19.79
N GLN A 107 -0.62 7.11 -20.09
CA GLN A 107 -1.26 6.45 -21.24
C GLN A 107 -2.79 6.44 -21.12
N TYR A 108 -3.32 6.27 -19.92
CA TYR A 108 -4.76 6.32 -19.68
C TYR A 108 -5.33 7.72 -19.95
N PHE A 109 -4.70 8.78 -19.43
CA PHE A 109 -5.17 10.15 -19.64
C PHE A 109 -5.08 10.57 -21.11
N GLU A 110 -3.97 10.26 -21.78
CA GLU A 110 -3.80 10.53 -23.22
C GLU A 110 -4.86 9.81 -24.08
N LYS A 111 -5.17 8.55 -23.76
CA LYS A 111 -6.17 7.75 -24.48
C LYS A 111 -7.59 8.26 -24.26
N ASN A 112 -7.91 8.75 -23.06
CA ASN A 112 -9.26 9.18 -22.70
C ASN A 112 -9.48 10.70 -22.84
N GLY A 113 -8.45 11.47 -23.22
CA GLY A 113 -8.54 12.91 -23.45
C GLY A 113 -8.85 13.73 -22.19
N ILE A 114 -8.37 13.26 -21.04
CA ILE A 114 -8.51 13.91 -19.72
C ILE A 114 -7.24 14.70 -19.41
#